data_AF-A0A970HTX5-F1
#
_entry.id   AF-A0A970HTX5-F1
#
_cell.length_a   1.000
_cell.length_b   1.000
_cell.length_c   1.000
_cell.angle_alpha   90.00
_cell.angle_beta   90.00
_cell.angle_gamma   90.00
#
_symmetry.space_group_name_H-M   'P 1'
#
loop_
_entity.id
_entity.type
_entity.pdbx_description
1 polymer ?
#
loop_
_entity_poly.entity_id
_entity_poly.type
_entity_poly.pdbx_seq_one_letter_code
_entity_poly.pdbx_strand_id
1 'polypeptide(L)'
;MAGRQGYPVEFQEEAVRLVEESGKSFKSVAADLGIGAETRRRWVRKAEQDGTGRMTCAEREELRRLRQEVKALRSEVQILREERDILKKGCGLLRQGVVPRAAYALIERERANHSVVTLCRVLGVSTSGYYAWQAGRRSRRAREDEKLKARILEISNNSRGTYGAPRIGAALAREGRPCSRKRVARLMKELGIQGISRRKARAGCTRRNPRAEAYPDLVKRHFVANKPGPLWVADITQ
;
A
#
# COMPACT_ATOMS: atom_id res chain seq x y z
N MET A 1 3.30 -35.01 80.27
CA MET A 1 3.72 -33.72 79.68
C MET A 1 2.47 -32.89 79.42
N ALA A 2 2.16 -31.93 80.30
CA ALA A 2 1.00 -31.07 80.15
C ALA A 2 1.18 -30.17 78.90
N GLY A 3 0.31 -30.32 77.91
CA GLY A 3 0.31 -29.46 76.73
C GLY A 3 0.04 -28.02 77.14
N ARG A 4 0.83 -27.06 76.64
CA ARG A 4 0.60 -25.63 76.86
C ARG A 4 -0.81 -25.27 76.39
N GLN A 5 -1.69 -24.88 77.32
CA GLN A 5 -2.96 -24.24 76.98
C GLN A 5 -2.66 -22.91 76.27
N GLY A 6 -3.19 -22.74 75.07
CA GLY A 6 -3.09 -21.48 74.31
C GLY A 6 -3.93 -20.38 74.96
N TYR A 7 -3.57 -19.12 74.68
CA TYR A 7 -4.34 -17.97 75.15
C TYR A 7 -5.72 -17.91 74.46
N PRO A 8 -6.81 -17.62 75.19
CA PRO A 8 -8.14 -17.39 74.62
C PRO A 8 -8.13 -16.29 73.55
N VAL A 9 -8.98 -16.40 72.52
CA VAL A 9 -9.01 -15.45 71.39
C VAL A 9 -9.39 -14.03 71.85
N GLU A 10 -10.34 -13.92 72.78
CA GLU A 10 -10.75 -12.64 73.38
C GLU A 10 -9.58 -11.91 74.05
N PHE A 11 -8.71 -12.67 74.74
CA PHE A 11 -7.50 -12.13 75.36
C PHE A 11 -6.46 -11.67 74.32
N GLN A 12 -6.39 -12.33 73.15
CA GLN A 12 -5.50 -11.89 72.05
C GLN A 12 -6.00 -10.59 71.43
N GLU A 13 -7.31 -10.44 71.25
CA GLU A 13 -7.95 -9.25 70.69
C GLU A 13 -7.83 -8.04 71.63
N GLU A 14 -8.06 -8.24 72.92
CA GLU A 14 -7.86 -7.20 73.94
C GLU A 14 -6.40 -6.75 74.00
N ALA A 15 -5.45 -7.69 73.93
CA ALA A 15 -4.02 -7.39 73.91
C ALA A 15 -3.58 -6.62 72.63
N VAL A 16 -4.29 -6.77 71.51
CA VAL A 16 -4.06 -5.98 70.29
C VAL A 16 -4.71 -4.60 70.41
N ARG A 17 -5.96 -4.51 70.92
CA ARG A 17 -6.66 -3.25 71.11
C ARG A 17 -5.92 -2.30 72.07
N LEU A 18 -5.42 -2.84 73.18
CA LEU A 18 -4.71 -2.08 74.21
C LEU A 18 -3.43 -1.42 73.68
N VAL A 19 -2.89 -1.92 72.57
CA VAL A 19 -1.69 -1.39 71.91
C VAL A 19 -2.03 -0.20 71.02
N GLU A 20 -3.11 -0.33 70.26
CA GLU A 20 -3.59 0.69 69.35
C GLU A 20 -4.09 1.91 70.13
N GLU A 21 -4.75 1.69 71.28
CA GLU A 21 -5.31 2.76 72.11
C GLU A 21 -4.29 3.42 73.03
N SER A 22 -3.34 2.66 73.61
CA SER A 22 -2.42 3.22 74.61
C SER A 22 -1.13 3.84 74.05
N GLY A 23 -0.77 3.54 72.79
CA GLY A 23 0.47 4.01 72.15
C GLY A 23 1.78 3.57 72.86
N LYS A 24 1.70 2.70 73.87
CA LYS A 24 2.85 2.22 74.65
C LYS A 24 3.72 1.25 73.85
N SER A 25 5.01 1.22 74.17
CA SER A 25 5.97 0.36 73.48
C SER A 25 5.62 -1.13 73.60
N PHE A 26 6.02 -1.91 72.57
CA PHE A 26 5.66 -3.32 72.47
C PHE A 26 6.05 -4.16 73.70
N LYS A 27 7.15 -3.78 74.35
CA LYS A 27 7.73 -4.46 75.51
C LYS A 27 6.99 -4.13 76.82
N SER A 28 6.47 -2.90 76.95
CA SER A 28 5.75 -2.46 78.15
C SER A 28 4.43 -3.20 78.31
N VAL A 29 3.60 -3.20 77.27
CA VAL A 29 2.29 -3.88 77.30
C VAL A 29 2.44 -5.39 77.48
N ALA A 30 3.52 -5.99 76.94
CA ALA A 30 3.80 -7.41 77.13
C ALA A 30 4.15 -7.73 78.59
N ALA A 31 4.88 -6.84 79.27
CA ALA A 31 5.18 -6.97 80.70
C ALA A 31 3.92 -6.82 81.56
N ASP A 32 3.06 -5.84 81.24
CA ASP A 32 1.80 -5.58 81.97
C ASP A 32 0.82 -6.77 81.88
N LEU A 33 0.81 -7.49 80.76
CA LEU A 33 -0.04 -8.67 80.52
C LEU A 33 0.64 -10.01 80.88
N GLY A 34 1.89 -10.00 81.34
CA GLY A 34 2.64 -11.21 81.68
C GLY A 34 2.93 -12.15 80.49
N ILE A 35 2.93 -11.62 79.26
CA ILE A 35 3.14 -12.41 78.03
C ILE A 35 4.50 -12.10 77.38
N GLY A 36 5.03 -13.08 76.63
CA GLY A 36 6.25 -12.88 75.85
C GLY A 36 6.06 -11.81 74.77
N ALA A 37 6.98 -10.85 74.67
CA ALA A 37 6.90 -9.74 73.71
C ALA A 37 6.80 -10.19 72.24
N GLU A 38 7.36 -11.35 71.89
CA GLU A 38 7.24 -11.93 70.55
C GLU A 38 5.84 -12.48 70.25
N THR A 39 5.15 -13.05 71.24
CA THR A 39 3.80 -13.59 71.08
C THR A 39 2.82 -12.48 70.74
N ARG A 40 2.90 -11.36 71.45
CA ARG A 40 2.08 -10.17 71.16
C ARG A 40 2.43 -9.52 69.82
N ARG A 41 3.71 -9.43 69.46
CA ARG A 41 4.11 -8.94 68.11
C ARG A 41 3.54 -9.81 67.00
N ARG A 42 3.46 -11.13 67.21
CA ARG A 42 2.85 -12.06 66.26
C ARG A 42 1.34 -11.81 66.12
N TRP A 43 0.63 -11.51 67.20
CA TRP A 43 -0.80 -11.21 67.15
C TRP A 43 -1.11 -9.87 66.46
N VAL A 44 -0.35 -8.81 66.75
CA VAL A 44 -0.51 -7.52 66.05
C VAL A 44 -0.22 -7.66 64.56
N ARG A 45 0.86 -8.36 64.17
CA ARG A 45 1.13 -8.65 62.74
C ARG A 45 0.03 -9.47 62.09
N LYS A 46 -0.60 -10.39 62.83
CA LYS A 46 -1.71 -11.20 62.32
C LYS A 46 -2.96 -10.34 62.12
N ALA A 47 -3.28 -9.46 63.07
CA ALA A 47 -4.40 -8.51 62.96
C ALA A 47 -4.18 -7.47 61.83
N GLU A 48 -2.96 -6.96 61.68
CA GLU A 48 -2.58 -6.10 60.54
C GLU A 48 -2.72 -6.85 59.21
N GLN A 49 -2.31 -8.12 59.16
CA GLN A 49 -2.46 -9.00 57.98
C GLN A 49 -3.91 -9.34 57.65
N ASP A 50 -4.77 -9.49 58.66
CA ASP A 50 -6.19 -9.78 58.51
C ASP A 50 -6.99 -8.49 58.18
N GLY A 51 -6.55 -7.32 58.68
CA GLY A 51 -7.12 -5.99 58.41
C GLY A 51 -6.75 -5.43 57.01
N THR A 52 -5.56 -5.73 56.50
CA THR A 52 -5.25 -5.57 55.07
C THR A 52 -5.79 -6.77 54.31
N GLY A 53 -7.13 -6.83 54.16
CA GLY A 53 -7.90 -7.95 53.60
C GLY A 53 -7.09 -8.81 52.63
N ARG A 54 -6.61 -9.96 53.13
CA ARG A 54 -5.89 -10.92 52.31
C ARG A 54 -6.89 -11.47 51.32
N MET A 55 -6.85 -10.96 50.08
CA MET A 55 -7.78 -11.37 49.04
C MET A 55 -7.87 -12.89 49.01
N THR A 56 -9.08 -13.42 49.07
CA THR A 56 -9.33 -14.86 49.07
C THR A 56 -8.75 -15.48 47.80
N CYS A 57 -8.43 -16.78 47.80
CA CYS A 57 -7.94 -17.43 46.59
C CYS A 57 -8.92 -17.24 45.41
N ALA A 58 -10.23 -17.27 45.70
CA ALA A 58 -11.30 -16.99 44.74
C ALA A 58 -11.22 -15.55 44.20
N GLU A 59 -11.07 -14.54 45.05
CA GLU A 59 -10.91 -13.14 44.62
C GLU A 59 -9.64 -12.91 43.80
N ARG A 60 -8.54 -13.62 44.10
CA ARG A 60 -7.30 -13.56 43.32
C ARG A 60 -7.46 -14.19 41.94
N GLU A 61 -8.19 -15.30 41.87
CA GLU A 61 -8.53 -15.96 40.60
C GLU A 61 -9.45 -15.09 39.75
N GLU A 62 -10.45 -14.47 40.36
CA GLU A 62 -11.34 -13.50 39.70
C GLU A 62 -10.56 -12.28 39.20
N LEU A 63 -9.65 -11.73 39.99
CA LEU A 63 -8.79 -10.63 39.57
C LEU A 63 -7.87 -11.02 38.40
N ARG A 64 -7.37 -12.26 38.36
CA ARG A 64 -6.60 -12.78 37.23
C ARG A 64 -7.46 -12.89 35.98
N ARG A 65 -8.68 -13.43 36.10
CA ARG A 65 -9.65 -13.51 35.01
C ARG A 65 -9.99 -12.13 34.46
N LEU A 66 -10.36 -11.18 35.33
CA LEU A 66 -10.69 -9.81 34.94
C LEU A 66 -9.50 -9.11 34.28
N ARG A 67 -8.26 -9.32 34.77
CA ARG A 67 -7.06 -8.77 34.12
C ARG A 67 -6.81 -9.38 32.74
N GLN A 68 -7.05 -10.67 32.57
CA GLN A 68 -6.95 -11.34 31.27
C GLN A 68 -8.00 -10.80 30.31
N GLU A 69 -9.23 -10.60 30.78
CA GLU A 69 -10.33 -10.04 29.99
C GLU A 69 -10.06 -8.58 29.59
N VAL A 70 -9.63 -7.73 30.53
CA VAL A 70 -9.21 -6.36 30.24
C VAL A 70 -8.08 -6.33 29.22
N LYS A 71 -7.11 -7.25 29.32
CA LYS A 71 -6.04 -7.37 28.33
C LYS A 71 -6.57 -7.77 26.96
N ALA A 72 -7.49 -8.74 26.88
CA ALA A 72 -8.11 -9.19 25.64
C ALA A 72 -8.91 -8.05 24.99
N LEU A 73 -9.81 -7.40 25.73
CA LEU A 73 -10.61 -6.28 25.25
C LEU A 73 -9.75 -5.10 24.80
N ARG A 74 -8.67 -4.78 25.54
CA ARG A 74 -7.73 -3.74 25.12
C ARG A 74 -7.07 -4.07 23.78
N SER A 75 -6.68 -5.33 23.57
CA SER A 75 -6.10 -5.76 22.29
C SER A 75 -7.13 -5.71 21.14
N GLU A 76 -8.38 -6.06 21.41
CA GLU A 76 -9.47 -5.97 20.43
C GLU A 76 -9.78 -4.52 20.04
N VAL A 77 -9.89 -3.62 21.02
CA VAL A 77 -10.07 -2.19 20.78
C VAL A 77 -8.92 -1.62 19.97
N GLN A 78 -7.69 -2.08 20.20
CA GLN A 78 -6.54 -1.65 19.42
C GLN A 78 -6.66 -2.10 17.95
N ILE A 79 -6.99 -3.38 17.71
CA ILE A 79 -7.20 -3.91 16.35
C ILE A 79 -8.30 -3.12 15.64
N LEU A 80 -9.46 -2.95 16.27
CA LEU A 80 -10.59 -2.22 15.69
C LEU A 80 -10.25 -0.75 15.37
N ARG A 81 -9.44 -0.10 16.22
CA ARG A 81 -8.94 1.26 15.95
C ARG A 81 -8.04 1.30 14.72
N GLU A 82 -7.11 0.35 14.60
CA GLU A 82 -6.24 0.22 13.43
C GLU A 82 -7.04 -0.03 12.15
N GLU A 83 -8.02 -0.94 12.18
CA GLU A 83 -8.89 -1.23 11.04
C GLU A 83 -9.70 0.00 10.61
N ARG A 84 -10.30 0.72 11.57
CA ARG A 84 -11.01 1.96 11.30
C ARG A 84 -10.10 3.01 10.64
N ASP A 85 -8.86 3.15 11.11
CA ASP A 85 -7.93 4.14 10.57
C ASP A 85 -7.51 3.81 9.14
N ILE A 86 -7.35 2.52 8.82
CA ILE A 86 -7.14 2.04 7.45
C ILE A 86 -8.36 2.36 6.57
N LEU A 87 -9.58 2.08 7.05
CA LEU A 87 -10.82 2.33 6.29
C LEU A 87 -11.06 3.82 6.05
N LYS A 88 -10.78 4.68 7.03
CA LYS A 88 -10.87 6.15 6.86
C LYS A 88 -9.95 6.65 5.74
N LYS A 89 -8.71 6.14 5.69
CA LYS A 89 -7.76 6.46 4.61
C LYS A 89 -8.19 5.88 3.25
N GLY A 90 -9.00 4.83 3.25
CA GLY A 90 -9.53 4.14 2.08
C GLY A 90 -10.90 4.61 1.57
N CYS A 91 -11.57 5.58 2.21
CA CYS A 91 -12.97 5.95 1.90
C CYS A 91 -13.26 6.33 0.43
N GLY A 92 -12.26 6.78 -0.33
CA GLY A 92 -12.41 7.04 -1.78
C GLY A 92 -12.41 5.77 -2.65
N LEU A 93 -11.82 4.68 -2.17
CA LEU A 93 -11.65 3.41 -2.91
C LEU A 93 -12.85 2.47 -2.74
N LEU A 94 -13.57 2.59 -1.63
CA LEU A 94 -14.67 1.69 -1.26
C LEU A 94 -16.02 2.07 -1.91
N ARG A 95 -16.16 3.30 -2.46
CA ARG A 95 -17.43 3.79 -3.05
C ARG A 95 -17.74 3.30 -4.46
N GLN A 96 -16.82 2.65 -5.16
CA GLN A 96 -17.01 2.24 -6.57
C GLN A 96 -16.76 0.75 -6.84
N GLY A 97 -16.79 -0.09 -5.80
CA GLY A 97 -16.26 -1.45 -5.91
C GLY A 97 -14.74 -1.40 -5.91
N VAL A 98 -14.11 -2.26 -5.10
CA VAL A 98 -12.67 -2.21 -4.88
C VAL A 98 -11.97 -2.67 -6.16
N VAL A 99 -11.52 -1.72 -6.99
CA VAL A 99 -10.60 -2.04 -8.09
C VAL A 99 -9.33 -2.58 -7.43
N PRO A 100 -8.95 -3.86 -7.61
CA PRO A 100 -7.85 -4.46 -6.84
C PRO A 100 -6.54 -3.67 -6.97
N ARG A 101 -6.31 -3.08 -8.14
CA ARG A 101 -5.15 -2.24 -8.44
C ARG A 101 -5.06 -0.99 -7.55
N ALA A 102 -6.19 -0.40 -7.21
CA ALA A 102 -6.26 0.82 -6.41
C ALA A 102 -6.11 0.49 -4.91
N ALA A 103 -6.65 -0.65 -4.46
CA ALA A 103 -6.37 -1.20 -3.13
C ALA A 103 -4.88 -1.54 -2.95
N TYR A 104 -4.24 -2.20 -3.91
CA TYR A 104 -2.81 -2.47 -3.83
C TYR A 104 -1.94 -1.20 -3.81
N ALA A 105 -2.38 -0.14 -4.51
CA ALA A 105 -1.71 1.16 -4.45
C ALA A 105 -1.82 1.82 -3.07
N LEU A 106 -2.96 1.67 -2.38
CA LEU A 106 -3.12 2.12 -1.00
C LEU A 106 -2.24 1.31 -0.04
N ILE A 107 -2.21 -0.03 -0.20
CA ILE A 107 -1.33 -0.92 0.57
C ILE A 107 0.13 -0.48 0.44
N GLU A 108 0.59 -0.16 -0.77
CA GLU A 108 1.95 0.29 -1.01
C GLU A 108 2.30 1.62 -0.30
N ARG A 109 1.32 2.53 -0.18
CA ARG A 109 1.51 3.81 0.54
C ARG A 109 1.54 3.63 2.05
N GLU A 110 0.71 2.73 2.58
CA GLU A 110 0.51 2.54 4.02
C GLU A 110 1.34 1.39 4.62
N ARG A 111 2.12 0.65 3.80
CA ARG A 111 2.98 -0.46 4.25
C ARG A 111 4.00 -0.08 5.32
N ALA A 112 4.32 1.22 5.44
CA ALA A 112 5.23 1.74 6.45
C ALA A 112 4.58 1.88 7.83
N ASN A 113 3.25 2.04 7.86
CA ASN A 113 2.48 2.30 9.09
C ASN A 113 1.76 1.04 9.59
N HIS A 114 1.39 0.13 8.68
CA HIS A 114 0.60 -1.06 9.00
C HIS A 114 1.17 -2.30 8.31
N SER A 115 0.91 -3.48 8.90
CA SER A 115 1.30 -4.73 8.28
C SER A 115 0.52 -4.98 6.98
N VAL A 116 1.20 -5.52 5.96
CA VAL A 116 0.57 -5.86 4.66
C VAL A 116 -0.58 -6.86 4.85
N VAL A 117 -0.48 -7.77 5.81
CA VAL A 117 -1.52 -8.76 6.11
C VAL A 117 -2.78 -8.08 6.65
N THR A 118 -2.62 -7.14 7.59
CA THR A 118 -3.74 -6.35 8.15
C THR A 118 -4.40 -5.53 7.06
N LEU A 119 -3.62 -4.83 6.23
CA LEU A 119 -4.13 -4.00 5.14
C LEU A 119 -4.91 -4.83 4.11
N CYS A 120 -4.38 -5.99 3.70
CA CYS A 120 -5.06 -6.89 2.76
C CYS A 120 -6.38 -7.44 3.33
N ARG A 121 -6.40 -7.81 4.62
CA ARG A 121 -7.62 -8.27 5.31
C ARG A 121 -8.70 -7.20 5.34
N VAL A 122 -8.33 -5.98 5.76
CA VAL A 122 -9.27 -4.85 5.87
C VAL A 122 -9.80 -4.40 4.50
N LEU A 123 -8.96 -4.45 3.46
CA LEU A 123 -9.34 -4.06 2.11
C LEU A 123 -9.99 -5.20 1.29
N GLY A 124 -10.09 -6.40 1.83
CA GLY A 124 -10.70 -7.55 1.16
C GLY A 124 -9.93 -8.04 -0.06
N VAL A 125 -8.60 -7.88 -0.10
CA VAL A 125 -7.74 -8.30 -1.22
C VAL A 125 -6.75 -9.39 -0.80
N SER A 126 -6.32 -10.22 -1.74
CA SER A 126 -5.35 -11.27 -1.47
C SER A 126 -3.93 -10.70 -1.25
N THR A 127 -3.24 -11.21 -0.23
CA THR A 127 -1.81 -10.93 0.00
C THR A 127 -0.94 -11.41 -1.16
N SER A 128 -1.23 -12.60 -1.71
CA SER A 128 -0.51 -13.11 -2.88
C SER A 128 -0.78 -12.24 -4.11
N GLY A 129 -1.99 -11.69 -4.24
CA GLY A 129 -2.36 -10.73 -5.26
C GLY A 129 -1.61 -9.40 -5.14
N TYR A 130 -1.41 -8.90 -3.92
CA TYR A 130 -0.59 -7.70 -3.66
C TYR A 130 0.88 -7.93 -4.06
N TYR A 131 1.49 -9.03 -3.63
CA TYR A 131 2.88 -9.32 -4.01
C TYR A 131 3.03 -9.61 -5.50
N ALA A 132 2.04 -10.23 -6.15
CA ALA A 132 2.01 -10.40 -7.61
C ALA A 132 1.85 -9.05 -8.34
N TRP A 133 1.05 -8.12 -7.81
CA TRP A 133 0.94 -6.75 -8.33
C TRP A 133 2.23 -5.95 -8.13
N GLN A 134 2.86 -6.09 -6.97
CA GLN A 134 4.13 -5.46 -6.63
C GLN A 134 5.26 -6.01 -7.52
N ALA A 135 5.33 -7.32 -7.73
CA ALA A 135 6.24 -7.97 -8.68
C ALA A 135 5.90 -7.60 -10.14
N GLY A 136 4.62 -7.40 -10.43
CA GLY A 136 4.07 -6.96 -11.71
C GLY A 136 4.52 -5.55 -12.13
N ARG A 137 5.05 -4.74 -11.21
CA ARG A 137 5.74 -3.48 -11.57
C ARG A 137 6.96 -3.70 -12.47
N ARG A 138 7.52 -4.91 -12.54
CA ARG A 138 8.50 -5.28 -13.57
C ARG A 138 8.33 -6.74 -13.99
N SER A 139 7.23 -7.05 -14.66
CA SER A 139 7.09 -8.32 -15.37
C SER A 139 8.31 -8.56 -16.28
N ARG A 140 8.68 -9.81 -16.54
CA ARG A 140 9.79 -10.14 -17.46
C ARG A 140 9.65 -9.38 -18.78
N ARG A 141 8.42 -9.27 -19.31
CA ARG A 141 8.11 -8.50 -20.52
C ARG A 141 8.36 -7.01 -20.36
N ALA A 142 8.05 -6.42 -19.21
CA ALA A 142 8.32 -5.01 -18.93
C ALA A 142 9.82 -4.71 -18.89
N ARG A 143 10.63 -5.61 -18.30
CA ARG A 143 12.10 -5.50 -18.31
C ARG A 143 12.68 -5.64 -19.71
N GLU A 144 12.16 -6.59 -20.49
CA GLU A 144 12.54 -6.74 -21.90
C GLU A 144 12.12 -5.52 -22.74
N ASP A 145 10.95 -4.95 -22.46
CA ASP A 145 10.48 -3.72 -23.11
C ASP A 145 11.34 -2.51 -22.74
N GLU A 146 11.82 -2.38 -21.49
CA GLU A 146 12.79 -1.34 -21.11
C GLU A 146 14.12 -1.48 -21.88
N LYS A 147 14.66 -2.71 -21.97
CA LYS A 147 15.86 -2.99 -22.78
C LYS A 147 15.63 -2.66 -24.26
N LEU A 148 14.44 -2.99 -24.77
CA LEU A 148 14.08 -2.72 -26.16
C LEU A 148 13.88 -1.22 -26.42
N LYS A 149 13.29 -0.48 -25.47
CA LYS A 149 13.14 0.99 -25.51
C LYS A 149 14.49 1.67 -25.61
N ALA A 150 15.46 1.27 -24.78
CA ALA A 150 16.82 1.80 -24.82
C ALA A 150 17.44 1.61 -26.21
N ARG A 151 17.27 0.42 -26.81
CA ARG A 151 17.80 0.15 -28.16
C ARG A 151 17.07 0.92 -29.26
N ILE A 152 15.74 1.05 -29.15
CA ILE A 152 14.93 1.84 -30.09
C ILE A 152 15.39 3.31 -30.08
N LEU A 153 15.67 3.88 -28.91
CA LEU A 153 16.21 5.24 -28.76
C LEU A 153 17.55 5.39 -29.47
N GLU A 154 18.47 4.45 -29.27
CA GLU A 154 19.78 4.46 -29.89
C GLU A 154 19.70 4.43 -31.42
N ILE A 155 18.89 3.52 -31.99
CA ILE A 155 18.65 3.43 -33.43
C ILE A 155 17.99 4.72 -33.97
N SER A 156 17.06 5.30 -33.20
CA SER A 156 16.40 6.56 -33.59
C SER A 156 17.40 7.72 -33.62
N ASN A 157 18.25 7.85 -32.61
CA ASN A 157 19.28 8.88 -32.52
C ASN A 157 20.32 8.73 -33.66
N ASN A 158 20.78 7.52 -33.93
CA ASN A 158 21.72 7.23 -35.02
C ASN A 158 21.14 7.57 -36.41
N SER A 159 19.82 7.50 -36.56
CA SER A 159 19.10 7.87 -37.79
C SER A 159 18.56 9.30 -37.78
N ARG A 160 18.95 10.13 -36.79
CA ARG A 160 18.50 11.52 -36.59
C ARG A 160 16.96 11.66 -36.57
N GLY A 161 16.26 10.70 -35.99
CA GLY A 161 14.78 10.69 -35.91
C GLY A 161 14.07 10.35 -37.23
N THR A 162 14.79 9.97 -38.28
CA THR A 162 14.17 9.68 -39.59
C THR A 162 13.43 8.33 -39.59
N TYR A 163 13.85 7.38 -38.77
CA TYR A 163 13.32 6.01 -38.83
C TYR A 163 12.00 5.86 -38.06
N GLY A 164 10.97 5.37 -38.76
CA GLY A 164 9.71 4.95 -38.16
C GLY A 164 9.72 3.48 -37.73
N ALA A 165 8.61 3.01 -37.15
CA ALA A 165 8.46 1.64 -36.66
C ALA A 165 8.86 0.53 -37.65
N PRO A 166 8.58 0.63 -38.98
CA PRO A 166 9.04 -0.38 -39.94
C PRO A 166 10.57 -0.44 -40.06
N ARG A 167 11.24 0.71 -40.13
CA ARG A 167 12.70 0.79 -40.30
C ARG A 167 13.44 0.40 -39.02
N ILE A 168 12.92 0.81 -37.87
CA ILE A 168 13.47 0.39 -36.57
C ILE A 168 13.28 -1.12 -36.37
N GLY A 169 12.12 -1.68 -36.72
CA GLY A 169 11.91 -3.13 -36.68
C GLY A 169 12.89 -3.91 -37.56
N ALA A 170 13.19 -3.41 -38.76
CA ALA A 170 14.18 -4.02 -39.64
C ALA A 170 15.61 -3.90 -39.10
N ALA A 171 15.96 -2.78 -38.46
CA ALA A 171 17.26 -2.63 -37.79
C ALA A 171 17.42 -3.60 -36.61
N LEU A 172 16.40 -3.72 -35.76
CA LEU A 172 16.39 -4.69 -34.66
C LEU A 172 16.49 -6.15 -35.15
N ALA A 173 15.86 -6.48 -36.27
CA ALA A 173 15.98 -7.81 -36.88
C ALA A 173 17.40 -8.10 -37.38
N ARG A 174 18.08 -7.10 -37.97
CA ARG A 174 19.50 -7.21 -38.38
C ARG A 174 20.45 -7.41 -37.21
N GLU A 175 20.07 -6.96 -36.02
CA GLU A 175 20.80 -7.16 -34.76
C GLU A 175 20.44 -8.47 -34.03
N GLY A 176 19.67 -9.36 -34.67
CA GLY A 176 19.28 -10.65 -34.09
C GLY A 176 18.14 -10.57 -33.07
N ARG A 177 17.40 -9.46 -33.02
CA ARG A 177 16.26 -9.26 -32.09
C ARG A 177 14.96 -8.97 -32.85
N PRO A 178 14.41 -9.95 -33.59
CA PRO A 178 13.18 -9.74 -34.35
C PRO A 178 12.02 -9.38 -33.40
N CYS A 179 11.38 -8.25 -33.66
CA CYS A 179 10.25 -7.76 -32.88
C CYS A 179 9.06 -7.45 -33.79
N SER A 180 7.85 -7.71 -33.32
CA SER A 180 6.65 -7.38 -34.10
C SER A 180 6.53 -5.87 -34.31
N ARG A 181 6.10 -5.47 -35.51
CA ARG A 181 5.90 -4.04 -35.86
C ARG A 181 4.98 -3.33 -34.86
N LYS A 182 3.94 -4.01 -34.36
CA LYS A 182 2.99 -3.48 -33.36
C LYS A 182 3.69 -3.21 -32.02
N ARG A 183 4.59 -4.10 -31.58
CA ARG A 183 5.38 -3.91 -30.34
C ARG A 183 6.30 -2.71 -30.47
N VAL A 184 7.04 -2.61 -31.57
CA VAL A 184 7.94 -1.46 -31.83
C VAL A 184 7.15 -0.16 -31.87
N ALA A 185 6.03 -0.11 -32.60
CA ALA A 185 5.18 1.09 -32.70
C ALA A 185 4.62 1.52 -31.33
N ARG A 186 4.18 0.56 -30.49
CA ARG A 186 3.72 0.86 -29.13
C ARG A 186 4.84 1.46 -28.29
N LEU A 187 6.03 0.87 -28.29
CA LEU A 187 7.17 1.37 -27.49
C LEU A 187 7.67 2.72 -27.98
N MET A 188 7.68 2.97 -29.30
CA MET A 188 7.98 4.30 -29.86
C MET A 188 6.97 5.35 -29.39
N LYS A 189 5.67 5.02 -29.35
CA LYS A 189 4.63 5.93 -28.84
C LYS A 189 4.84 6.26 -27.38
N GLU A 190 5.18 5.26 -26.55
CA GLU A 190 5.50 5.46 -25.13
C GLU A 190 6.74 6.34 -24.91
N LEU A 191 7.69 6.34 -25.87
CA LEU A 191 8.90 7.16 -25.85
C LEU A 191 8.73 8.53 -26.51
N GLY A 192 7.58 8.82 -27.12
CA GLY A 192 7.36 10.06 -27.88
C GLY A 192 8.16 10.16 -29.18
N ILE A 193 8.69 9.04 -29.69
CA ILE A 193 9.50 9.02 -30.92
C ILE A 193 8.58 8.83 -32.12
N GLN A 194 8.68 9.73 -33.09
CA GLN A 194 7.98 9.61 -34.36
C GLN A 194 8.99 9.65 -35.50
N GLY A 195 8.91 8.64 -36.38
CA GLY A 195 9.70 8.63 -37.59
C GLY A 195 9.14 9.61 -38.63
N ILE A 196 10.04 10.25 -39.36
CA ILE A 196 9.66 11.10 -40.50
C ILE A 196 9.12 10.20 -41.61
N SER A 197 7.83 10.34 -41.90
CA SER A 197 7.23 9.78 -43.10
C SER A 197 7.12 10.89 -44.13
N ARG A 198 7.68 10.68 -45.33
CA ARG A 198 7.24 11.43 -46.51
C ARG A 198 5.82 10.99 -46.82
N ARG A 199 4.82 11.48 -46.07
CA ARG A 199 3.47 11.52 -46.64
C ARG A 199 3.67 12.30 -47.93
N LYS A 200 3.40 11.66 -49.09
CA LYS A 200 3.03 12.43 -50.27
C LYS A 200 1.92 13.34 -49.75
N ALA A 201 2.21 14.61 -49.55
CA ALA A 201 1.14 15.57 -49.48
C ALA A 201 0.34 15.24 -50.73
N ARG A 202 -0.96 14.96 -50.59
CA ARG A 202 -1.86 15.31 -51.68
C ARG A 202 -1.77 16.82 -51.77
N ALA A 203 -0.65 17.33 -52.27
CA ALA A 203 -0.57 18.64 -52.83
C ALA A 203 -1.57 18.54 -53.97
N GLY A 204 -2.81 18.96 -53.70
CA GLY A 204 -3.79 19.13 -54.74
C GLY A 204 -3.09 19.93 -55.83
N CYS A 205 -3.19 19.44 -57.06
CA CYS A 205 -2.68 20.14 -58.23
C CYS A 205 -3.02 21.62 -58.09
N THR A 206 -2.01 22.46 -58.30
CA THR A 206 -2.07 23.92 -58.45
C THR A 206 -3.43 24.54 -58.11
N ARG A 207 -3.56 25.13 -56.91
CA ARG A 207 -4.75 25.95 -56.61
C ARG A 207 -4.85 27.05 -57.67
N ARG A 208 -5.87 26.96 -58.54
CA ARG A 208 -6.16 27.97 -59.57
C ARG A 208 -6.18 29.35 -58.91
N ASN A 209 -5.28 30.24 -59.30
CA ASN A 209 -5.31 31.62 -58.85
C ASN A 209 -6.57 32.28 -59.45
N PRO A 210 -7.56 32.71 -58.64
CA PRO A 210 -8.79 33.32 -59.16
C PRO A 210 -8.55 34.64 -59.88
N ARG A 211 -7.39 35.27 -59.66
CA ARG A 211 -6.97 36.54 -60.26
C ARG A 211 -6.10 36.38 -61.50
N ALA A 212 -5.73 35.15 -61.86
CA ALA A 212 -4.98 34.92 -63.09
C ALA A 212 -5.93 34.98 -64.29
N GLU A 213 -5.57 35.76 -65.30
CA GLU A 213 -6.30 35.85 -66.54
C GLU A 213 -6.34 34.47 -67.21
N ALA A 214 -7.54 34.01 -67.57
CA ALA A 214 -7.69 32.73 -68.24
C ALA A 214 -7.24 32.91 -69.69
N TYR A 215 -6.12 32.32 -70.07
CA TYR A 215 -5.75 32.25 -71.48
C TYR A 215 -6.87 31.57 -72.26
N PRO A 216 -7.28 32.15 -73.41
CA PRO A 216 -8.35 31.58 -74.21
C PRO A 216 -7.94 30.19 -74.72
N ASP A 217 -8.77 29.19 -74.45
CA ASP A 217 -8.61 27.86 -75.04
C ASP A 217 -8.99 27.94 -76.53
N LEU A 218 -7.98 28.16 -77.37
CA LEU A 218 -8.14 28.26 -78.83
C LEU A 218 -8.66 26.96 -79.47
N VAL A 219 -8.47 25.82 -78.79
CA VAL A 219 -8.88 24.49 -79.26
C VAL A 219 -10.25 24.10 -78.72
N LYS A 220 -10.78 24.82 -77.71
CA LYS A 220 -12.06 24.56 -77.04
C LYS A 220 -12.23 23.09 -76.63
N ARG A 221 -11.14 22.46 -76.18
CA ARG A 221 -11.05 21.03 -75.85
C ARG A 221 -11.44 20.05 -76.98
N HIS A 222 -11.39 20.49 -78.25
CA HIS A 222 -11.56 19.59 -79.41
C HIS A 222 -10.21 19.05 -79.88
N PHE A 223 -9.82 17.88 -79.35
CA PHE A 223 -8.52 17.27 -79.64
C PHE A 223 -8.48 16.42 -80.91
N VAL A 224 -9.35 16.71 -81.88
CA VAL A 224 -9.47 15.95 -83.14
C VAL A 224 -9.04 16.83 -84.30
N ALA A 225 -8.10 16.33 -85.12
CA ALA A 225 -7.63 17.01 -86.32
C ALA A 225 -7.69 16.07 -87.53
N ASN A 226 -8.16 16.57 -88.67
CA ASN A 226 -8.34 15.78 -89.89
C ASN A 226 -7.05 15.61 -90.72
N LYS A 227 -5.96 16.28 -90.32
CA LYS A 227 -4.64 16.23 -90.98
C LYS A 227 -3.52 16.35 -89.93
N PRO A 228 -2.31 15.80 -90.16
CA PRO A 228 -1.16 15.99 -89.26
C PRO A 228 -0.61 17.43 -89.27
N GLY A 229 -0.16 17.94 -88.11
CA GLY A 229 0.48 19.27 -87.98
C GLY A 229 -0.36 20.45 -87.43
N PRO A 230 -1.71 20.51 -87.51
CA PRO A 230 -2.48 21.65 -87.03
C PRO A 230 -2.78 21.62 -85.52
N LEU A 231 -2.62 20.47 -84.86
CA LEU A 231 -2.82 20.32 -83.43
C LEU A 231 -1.72 19.43 -82.83
N TRP A 232 -1.07 19.93 -81.78
CA TRP A 232 -0.06 19.21 -81.02
C TRP A 232 -0.61 18.94 -79.62
N VAL A 233 -0.82 17.68 -79.28
CA VAL A 233 -1.36 17.26 -77.98
C VAL A 233 -0.29 16.44 -77.26
N ALA A 234 -0.03 16.76 -76.00
CA ALA A 234 0.81 15.96 -75.12
C ALA A 234 -0.02 15.56 -73.89
N ASP A 235 -0.08 14.27 -73.58
CA ASP A 235 -0.74 13.78 -72.37
C ASP A 235 0.32 13.34 -71.34
N ILE A 236 0.04 13.58 -70.07
CA ILE A 236 0.87 13.12 -68.95
C ILE A 236 0.01 12.19 -68.10
N THR A 237 0.29 10.89 -68.18
CA THR A 237 -0.33 9.87 -67.35
C THR A 237 0.39 9.79 -66.00
N GLN A 238 -0.36 9.84 -64.88
CA GLN A 238 0.16 9.76 -63.50
C GLN A 238 -0.04 8.38 -62.85
#